data_AF-A0A3D2NKB8-F1
#
_entry.id   AF-A0A3D2NKB8-F1
#
_cell.length_a   1.000
_cell.length_b   1.000
_cell.length_c   1.000
_cell.angle_alpha   90.00
_cell.angle_beta   90.00
_cell.angle_gamma   90.00
#
_symmetry.space_group_name_H-M   'P 1'
#
loop_
_entity.id
_entity.type
_entity.pdbx_description
1 polymer ?
#
loop_
_entity_poly.entity_id
_entity_poly.type
_entity_poly.pdbx_seq_one_letter_code
_entity_poly.pdbx_strand_id
1 'polypeptide(L)'
;MNMRNDCFIPDWPAPAHVRALQTTRRGGVSLAPYSSLNLGQHVGDAPLAVARNRHSLNTLLPSEPVWLEQVHGTAVADADWASCRTVADACIARRGSSVCVVMTADCLPVLLCDKAGSVVGA
;
A
#
# COMPACT_ATOMS: atom_id res chain seq x y z
N MET A 1 3.19 7.96 19.00
CA MET A 1 3.43 8.65 17.70
C MET A 1 2.29 8.27 16.77
N ASN A 2 1.70 9.22 16.03
CA ASN A 2 0.50 8.99 15.23
C ASN A 2 0.89 8.81 13.75
N MET A 3 0.66 7.62 13.18
CA MET A 3 1.00 7.30 11.78
C MET A 3 0.37 8.27 10.77
N ARG A 4 -0.76 8.91 11.10
CA ARG A 4 -1.37 9.94 10.25
C ARG A 4 -0.43 11.10 9.92
N ASN A 5 0.50 11.42 10.81
CA ASN A 5 1.44 12.52 10.63
C ASN A 5 2.75 12.08 9.95
N ASP A 6 2.93 10.78 9.75
CA ASP A 6 4.16 10.16 9.22
C ASP A 6 3.94 9.56 7.81
N CYS A 7 2.88 9.97 7.12
CA CYS A 7 2.58 9.62 5.72
C CYS A 7 2.56 10.87 4.84
N PHE A 8 2.86 10.70 3.56
CA PHE A 8 2.66 11.73 2.54
C PHE A 8 1.32 11.53 1.84
N ILE A 9 0.67 12.64 1.49
CA ILE A 9 -0.49 12.66 0.60
C ILE A 9 0.00 13.24 -0.74
N PRO A 10 -0.22 12.54 -1.87
CA PRO A 10 0.19 13.06 -3.17
C PRO A 10 -0.45 14.42 -3.48
N ASP A 11 0.36 15.40 -3.87
CA ASP A 11 -0.09 16.69 -4.38
C ASP A 11 -0.34 16.58 -5.88
N TRP A 12 -1.61 16.32 -6.24
CA TRP A 12 -2.03 16.07 -7.62
C TRP A 12 -3.52 16.39 -7.80
N PRO A 13 -3.97 16.68 -9.04
CA PRO A 13 -5.35 17.10 -9.31
C PRO A 13 -6.32 15.90 -9.40
N ALA A 14 -6.23 14.95 -8.47
CA ALA A 14 -7.14 13.81 -8.44
C ALA A 14 -8.56 14.21 -7.98
N PRO A 15 -9.60 13.48 -8.40
CA PRO A 15 -10.96 13.71 -7.94
C PRO A 15 -11.09 13.63 -6.43
N ALA A 16 -11.98 14.45 -5.85
CA ALA A 16 -12.12 14.61 -4.40
C ALA A 16 -12.55 13.33 -3.65
N HIS A 17 -12.99 12.28 -4.34
CA HIS A 17 -13.31 10.98 -3.76
C HIS A 17 -12.19 9.94 -3.93
N VAL A 18 -11.16 10.23 -4.73
CA VAL A 18 -9.95 9.41 -4.79
C VAL A 18 -9.09 9.75 -3.58
N ARG A 19 -8.60 8.72 -2.89
CA ARG A 19 -7.70 8.83 -1.73
C ARG A 19 -6.42 8.09 -2.05
N ALA A 20 -5.29 8.71 -1.72
CA ALA A 20 -3.97 8.14 -1.91
C ALA A 20 -3.09 8.55 -0.72
N LEU A 21 -2.19 7.66 -0.33
CA LEU A 21 -1.16 7.95 0.66
C LEU A 21 0.11 7.19 0.31
N GLN A 22 1.26 7.71 0.75
CA GLN A 22 2.53 7.02 0.74
C GLN A 22 3.06 6.97 2.18
N THR A 23 3.31 5.78 2.69
CA THR A 23 3.88 5.62 4.03
C THR A 23 5.34 6.08 4.05
N THR A 24 5.84 6.42 5.24
CA THR A 24 7.28 6.52 5.49
C THR A 24 7.73 5.39 6.39
N ARG A 25 9.03 5.28 6.65
CA ARG A 25 9.56 4.31 7.63
C ARG A 25 9.22 4.62 9.10
N ARG A 26 8.53 5.73 9.39
CA ARG A 26 8.25 6.23 10.75
C ARG A 26 6.90 5.72 11.27
N GLY A 27 6.74 5.71 12.60
CA GLY A 27 5.45 5.43 13.25
C GLY A 27 5.10 3.94 13.41
N GLY A 28 6.08 3.04 13.27
CA GLY A 28 5.88 1.60 13.50
C GLY A 28 6.60 1.07 14.74
N VAL A 29 6.66 -0.26 14.85
CA VAL A 29 7.21 -0.99 16.03
C VAL A 29 8.38 -1.91 15.72
N SER A 30 8.79 -2.01 14.45
CA SER A 30 9.95 -2.82 14.07
C SER A 30 11.24 -2.23 14.63
N LEU A 31 12.20 -3.10 14.93
CA LEU A 31 13.54 -2.73 15.40
C LEU A 31 14.53 -2.68 14.23
N ALA A 32 15.76 -2.22 14.48
CA ALA A 32 16.83 -2.30 13.49
C ALA A 32 17.02 -3.75 12.99
N PRO A 33 17.26 -3.97 11.68
CA PRO A 33 17.46 -2.97 10.63
C PRO A 33 16.17 -2.36 10.04
N TYR A 34 15.00 -2.87 10.43
CA TYR A 34 13.68 -2.54 9.86
C TYR A 34 12.95 -1.36 10.54
N SER A 35 13.64 -0.63 11.42
CA SER A 35 13.03 0.47 12.19
C SER A 35 12.39 1.52 11.27
N SER A 36 11.13 1.91 11.45
CA SER A 36 10.15 1.47 12.47
C SER A 36 8.89 0.84 11.84
N LEU A 37 8.46 1.32 10.67
CA LEU A 37 7.23 0.90 10.00
C LEU A 37 7.52 -0.01 8.80
N ASN A 38 8.07 -1.19 9.06
CA ASN A 38 8.21 -2.19 8.01
C ASN A 38 6.88 -2.89 7.73
N LEU A 39 6.47 -2.88 6.46
CA LEU A 39 5.25 -3.54 5.96
C LEU A 39 5.56 -4.82 5.17
N GLY A 40 6.84 -5.10 4.88
CA GLY A 40 7.28 -6.26 4.13
C GLY A 40 7.34 -7.52 4.99
N GLN A 41 6.63 -8.58 4.58
CA GLN A 41 6.60 -9.87 5.28
C GLN A 41 7.74 -10.83 4.87
N HIS A 42 8.49 -10.50 3.82
CA HIS A 42 9.46 -11.41 3.19
C HIS A 42 10.91 -10.93 3.30
N VAL A 43 11.19 -9.96 4.17
CA VAL A 43 12.50 -9.31 4.29
C VAL A 43 13.30 -9.73 5.53
N GLY A 44 12.76 -10.63 6.36
CA GLY A 44 13.42 -11.15 7.57
C GLY A 44 13.07 -10.44 8.88
N ASP A 45 12.12 -9.50 8.88
CA ASP A 45 11.64 -8.85 10.11
C ASP A 45 10.74 -9.77 10.95
N ALA A 46 10.54 -9.42 12.23
CA ALA A 46 9.69 -10.16 13.14
C ALA A 46 8.22 -10.15 12.65
N PRO A 47 7.59 -11.31 12.39
CA PRO A 47 6.24 -11.36 11.82
C PRO A 47 5.18 -10.59 12.63
N LEU A 48 5.27 -10.63 13.96
CA LEU A 48 4.36 -9.88 14.84
C LEU A 48 4.57 -8.36 14.77
N ALA A 49 5.80 -7.89 14.51
CA ALA A 49 6.05 -6.47 14.32
C ALA A 49 5.43 -5.98 13.00
N VAL A 50 5.65 -6.73 11.91
CA VAL A 50 5.06 -6.43 10.60
C VAL A 50 3.52 -6.47 10.66
N ALA A 51 2.94 -7.45 11.34
CA ALA A 51 1.50 -7.54 11.53
C ALA A 51 0.94 -6.32 12.30
N ARG A 52 1.63 -5.86 13.35
CA ARG A 52 1.25 -4.63 14.09
C ARG A 52 1.37 -3.37 13.23
N ASN A 53 2.42 -3.28 12.41
CA ASN A 53 2.62 -2.17 11.49
C ASN A 53 1.49 -2.11 10.45
N ARG A 54 1.16 -3.23 9.81
CA ARG A 54 0.05 -3.34 8.85
C ARG A 54 -1.31 -3.04 9.51
N HIS A 55 -1.55 -3.58 10.71
CA HIS A 55 -2.76 -3.27 11.46
C HIS A 55 -2.90 -1.76 11.73
N SER A 56 -1.80 -1.11 12.09
CA SER A 56 -1.80 0.34 12.34
C SER A 56 -2.07 1.14 11.06
N LEU A 57 -1.52 0.71 9.91
CA LEU A 57 -1.83 1.28 8.59
C LEU A 57 -3.31 1.14 8.24
N ASN A 58 -3.93 -0.03 8.50
CA ASN A 58 -5.34 -0.27 8.20
C ASN A 58 -6.29 0.70 8.92
N THR A 59 -5.89 1.28 10.05
CA THR A 59 -6.71 2.31 10.73
C THR A 59 -6.88 3.60 9.92
N LEU A 60 -6.12 3.74 8.82
CA LEU A 60 -6.16 4.87 7.88
C LEU A 60 -6.88 4.53 6.58
N LEU A 61 -7.22 3.27 6.36
CA LEU A 61 -7.70 2.73 5.09
C LEU A 61 -9.15 2.25 5.21
N PRO A 62 -9.91 2.23 4.10
CA PRO A 62 -11.28 1.70 4.13
C PRO A 62 -11.33 0.17 4.27
N SER A 63 -10.26 -0.54 3.91
CA SER A 63 -10.13 -1.99 3.98
C SER A 63 -8.66 -2.42 3.96
N GLU A 64 -8.39 -3.71 4.13
CA GLU A 64 -7.04 -4.29 3.97
C GLU A 64 -6.56 -4.10 2.52
N PRO A 65 -5.33 -3.60 2.31
CA PRO A 65 -4.71 -3.56 0.99
C PRO A 65 -4.59 -4.93 0.32
N VAL A 66 -4.71 -4.96 -1.00
CA VAL A 66 -4.40 -6.15 -1.80
C VAL A 66 -2.88 -6.29 -1.94
N TRP A 67 -2.25 -6.93 -0.97
CA TRP A 67 -0.80 -7.19 -1.00
C TRP A 67 -0.45 -8.17 -2.14
N LEU A 68 0.36 -7.68 -3.08
CA LEU A 68 0.85 -8.47 -4.21
C LEU A 68 2.11 -9.26 -3.85
N GLU A 69 2.28 -10.41 -4.50
CA GLU A 69 3.57 -11.10 -4.58
C GLU A 69 4.35 -10.49 -5.75
N GLN A 70 5.02 -9.36 -5.48
CA GLN A 70 5.79 -8.60 -6.46
C GLN A 70 7.06 -9.35 -6.88
N VAL A 71 7.26 -9.50 -8.18
CA VAL A 71 8.34 -10.30 -8.79
C VAL A 71 9.16 -9.52 -9.82
N HIS A 72 9.03 -8.19 -9.84
CA HIS A 72 9.63 -7.29 -10.84
C HIS A 72 9.21 -7.61 -12.29
N GLY A 73 7.96 -8.07 -12.46
CA GLY A 73 7.33 -8.31 -13.74
C GLY A 73 6.43 -7.16 -14.19
N THR A 74 5.50 -7.48 -15.09
CA THR A 74 4.58 -6.50 -15.71
C THR A 74 3.11 -6.93 -15.58
N ALA A 75 2.82 -7.93 -14.77
CA ALA A 75 1.46 -8.41 -14.56
C ALA A 75 0.67 -7.40 -13.71
N VAL A 76 -0.59 -7.19 -14.08
CA VAL A 76 -1.52 -6.28 -13.39
C VAL A 76 -2.69 -7.08 -12.83
N ALA A 77 -2.90 -7.01 -11.52
CA ALA A 77 -4.00 -7.66 -10.84
C ALA A 77 -5.27 -6.80 -10.82
N ASP A 78 -6.44 -7.43 -10.79
CA ASP A 78 -7.69 -6.76 -10.43
C ASP A 78 -7.90 -6.88 -8.91
N ALA A 79 -7.70 -5.77 -8.19
CA ALA A 79 -7.81 -5.72 -6.74
C ALA A 79 -9.25 -5.94 -6.23
N ASP A 80 -10.27 -5.79 -7.08
CA ASP A 80 -11.66 -6.07 -6.71
C ASP A 80 -11.95 -7.57 -6.54
N TRP A 81 -11.03 -8.42 -7.04
CA TRP A 81 -11.17 -9.88 -7.10
C TRP A 81 -9.93 -10.66 -6.68
N ALA A 82 -8.85 -9.95 -6.35
CA ALA A 82 -7.58 -10.56 -6.03
C ALA A 82 -7.69 -11.46 -4.78
N SER A 83 -7.02 -12.61 -4.86
CA SER A 83 -6.85 -13.51 -3.74
C SER A 83 -5.56 -13.20 -2.98
N CYS A 84 -5.41 -13.81 -1.80
CA CYS A 84 -4.15 -13.79 -1.08
C CYS A 84 -3.01 -14.30 -1.98
N ARG A 85 -1.89 -13.58 -2.03
CA ARG A 85 -0.69 -13.92 -2.83
C ARG A 85 -0.87 -13.86 -4.35
N THR A 86 -1.60 -12.87 -4.83
CA THR A 86 -1.67 -12.62 -6.29
C THR A 86 -0.30 -12.17 -6.80
N VAL A 87 0.30 -12.94 -7.73
CA VAL A 87 1.59 -12.61 -8.37
C VAL A 87 1.37 -11.52 -9.41
N ALA A 88 1.79 -10.30 -9.10
CA ALA A 88 1.69 -9.12 -9.95
C ALA A 88 2.56 -8.00 -9.40
N ASP A 89 2.84 -6.99 -10.21
CA ASP A 89 3.66 -5.82 -9.84
C ASP A 89 2.89 -4.50 -9.92
N ALA A 90 1.61 -4.57 -10.31
CA ALA A 90 0.65 -3.50 -10.23
C ALA A 90 -0.75 -4.07 -9.99
N CYS A 91 -1.67 -3.22 -9.57
CA CYS A 91 -3.09 -3.57 -9.48
C CYS A 91 -4.00 -2.40 -9.82
N ILE A 92 -5.23 -2.70 -10.22
CA ILE A 92 -6.30 -1.72 -10.46
C ILE A 92 -7.53 -2.07 -9.64
N ALA A 93 -8.32 -1.06 -9.27
CA ALA A 93 -9.61 -1.22 -8.61
C ALA A 93 -10.64 -0.27 -9.21
N ARG A 94 -11.89 -0.74 -9.29
CA ARG A 94 -13.06 0.05 -9.70
C ARG A 94 -14.10 0.15 -8.59
N ARG A 95 -14.02 -0.71 -7.56
CA ARG A 95 -14.87 -0.62 -6.38
C ARG A 95 -14.24 0.28 -5.33
N GLY A 96 -15.03 1.19 -4.76
CA GLY A 96 -14.58 2.11 -3.73
C GLY A 96 -14.17 1.47 -2.39
N SER A 97 -14.40 0.16 -2.22
CA SER A 97 -13.98 -0.61 -1.04
C SER A 97 -12.59 -1.20 -1.15
N SER A 98 -12.01 -1.27 -2.35
CA SER A 98 -10.73 -1.94 -2.59
C SER A 98 -9.56 -0.96 -2.46
N VAL A 99 -8.44 -1.41 -1.89
CA VAL A 99 -7.23 -0.60 -1.73
C VAL A 99 -6.10 -1.20 -2.57
N CYS A 100 -5.73 -0.51 -3.65
CA CYS A 100 -4.54 -0.82 -4.43
C CYS A 100 -3.27 -0.47 -3.66
N VAL A 101 -2.24 -1.31 -3.76
CA VAL A 101 -0.94 -1.09 -3.09
C VAL A 101 0.21 -1.68 -3.90
N VAL A 102 1.34 -0.98 -3.87
CA VAL A 102 2.67 -1.51 -4.19
C VAL A 102 3.60 -1.26 -3.01
N MET A 103 4.47 -2.21 -2.71
CA MET A 103 5.50 -2.07 -1.69
C MET A 103 6.83 -1.75 -2.36
N THR A 104 7.55 -0.76 -1.84
CA THR A 104 8.86 -0.39 -2.36
C THR A 104 9.83 -0.04 -1.22
N ALA A 105 11.11 -0.24 -1.52
CA ALA A 105 12.24 0.39 -0.87
C ALA A 105 13.27 0.59 -2.00
N ASP A 106 13.32 1.80 -2.55
CA ASP A 106 14.06 2.24 -3.75
C ASP A 106 13.29 2.19 -5.08
N CYS A 107 12.57 1.11 -5.41
CA CYS A 107 11.74 1.06 -6.63
C CYS A 107 10.70 2.20 -6.67
N LEU A 108 10.41 2.73 -7.86
CA LEU A 108 9.50 3.87 -8.05
C LEU A 108 8.03 3.43 -7.88
N PRO A 109 7.31 3.90 -6.85
CA PRO A 109 5.86 3.73 -6.79
C PRO A 109 5.18 4.71 -7.73
N VAL A 110 4.15 4.26 -8.46
CA VAL A 110 3.33 5.12 -9.32
C VAL A 110 1.86 4.90 -8.97
N LEU A 111 1.18 5.96 -8.54
CA LEU A 111 -0.26 5.93 -8.29
C LEU A 111 -1.00 6.55 -9.48
N LEU A 112 -2.09 5.93 -9.90
CA LEU A 112 -2.89 6.32 -11.06
C LEU A 112 -4.36 6.42 -10.68
N CYS A 113 -5.06 7.37 -11.30
CA CYS A 113 -6.53 7.37 -11.37
C CYS A 113 -6.98 8.04 -12.66
N ASP A 114 -8.20 7.74 -13.11
CA ASP A 114 -8.81 8.49 -14.19
C ASP A 114 -9.45 9.79 -13.69
N LYS A 115 -9.76 10.72 -14.61
CA LYS A 115 -10.34 12.01 -14.26
C LYS A 115 -11.73 11.92 -13.64
N ALA A 116 -12.48 10.85 -13.90
CA ALA A 116 -13.77 10.63 -13.24
C ALA A 116 -13.62 9.96 -11.86
N GLY A 117 -12.43 9.45 -11.53
CA GLY A 117 -12.18 8.68 -10.31
C GLY A 117 -13.02 7.39 -10.26
N SER A 118 -13.24 6.79 -11.43
CA SER A 118 -13.93 5.53 -11.63
C SER A 118 -12.99 4.32 -11.54
N VAL A 119 -11.69 4.55 -11.69
CA VAL A 119 -10.64 3.53 -11.54
C VAL A 119 -9.42 4.13 -10.87
N VAL A 120 -8.79 3.35 -9.99
CA VAL A 120 -7.49 3.65 -9.38
C VAL A 120 -6.51 2.53 -9.67
N GLY A 121 -5.22 2.84 -9.63
CA GLY A 121 -4.16 1.84 -9.75
C GLY A 121 -2.92 2.22 -8.94
N ALA A 122 -2.18 1.19 -8.54
CA ALA A 122 -0.90 1.28 -7.85
C ALA A 122 0.07 0.26 -8.44
#